data_AF-A0A5B7WXN2-F1
#
_entry.id   AF-A0A5B7WXN2-F1
#
_cell.length_a   1.000
_cell.length_b   1.000
_cell.length_c   1.000
_cell.angle_alpha   90.00
_cell.angle_beta   90.00
_cell.angle_gamma   90.00
#
_symmetry.space_group_name_H-M   'P 1'
#
loop_
_entity.id
_entity.type
_entity.pdbx_description
1 polymer ?
#
loop_
_entity_poly.entity_id
_entity_poly.type
_entity_poly.pdbx_seq_one_letter_code
_entity_poly.pdbx_strand_id
1 'polypeptide(L)'
;MRSVTRAASAALVSLLLAAGGLSAANAAPADEVPEVSAEELSDSSSLLALINPSIKLPEEDYHPKGLRNVAGSGDQLRDEAADAVEDLVADARKAGHPLKVISAFRSYERQQVLFNQYQAKFGTEYAERISARPGTSEHQLGLAADVGYSGSKCELHACFGQTPAGKWIAEHAVDYGLIVRYPEGEEKTTGYRYEPWHLRYIGTEHAQAMKKLDMDTFEEYFQLLVENTEQGDQAAQESAPSSPAPSDKEDGAASQEASEPSPTPTSLREPEDLMVLRFLPPFRDWAFGLSQ
;
A
#
# COMPACT_ATOMS: atom_id res chain seq x y z
N MET A 1 -80.39 -5.20 31.05
CA MET A 1 -81.00 -5.80 29.84
C MET A 1 -80.81 -4.87 28.66
N ARG A 2 -80.01 -5.30 27.68
CA ARG A 2 -80.15 -5.16 26.21
C ARG A 2 -78.77 -5.14 25.56
N SER A 3 -78.45 -6.28 24.96
CA SER A 3 -77.30 -6.56 24.10
C SER A 3 -77.34 -5.71 22.84
N VAL A 4 -76.18 -5.32 22.31
CA VAL A 4 -75.99 -5.06 20.87
C VAL A 4 -74.63 -5.64 20.42
N THR A 5 -74.76 -6.73 19.69
CA THR A 5 -74.00 -7.27 18.55
C THR A 5 -72.62 -6.71 18.15
N ARG A 6 -71.71 -7.68 17.91
CA ARG A 6 -70.46 -7.61 17.13
C ARG A 6 -70.68 -7.06 15.71
N ALA A 7 -69.70 -6.32 15.22
CA ALA A 7 -69.30 -6.33 13.81
C ALA A 7 -67.76 -6.31 13.75
N ALA A 8 -67.19 -7.34 13.13
CA ALA A 8 -65.78 -7.42 12.80
C ALA A 8 -65.49 -6.52 11.58
N SER A 9 -64.36 -5.82 11.58
CA SER A 9 -63.81 -5.21 10.38
C SER A 9 -62.35 -5.60 10.26
N ALA A 10 -62.05 -6.29 9.17
CA ALA A 10 -60.72 -6.62 8.72
C ALA A 10 -59.97 -5.33 8.34
N ALA A 11 -58.74 -5.18 8.82
CA ALA A 11 -57.81 -4.18 8.32
C ALA A 11 -56.61 -4.91 7.72
N LEU A 12 -56.31 -4.52 6.49
CA LEU A 12 -55.34 -5.12 5.59
C LEU A 12 -53.92 -5.14 6.17
N VAL A 13 -53.23 -6.24 5.88
CA VAL A 13 -51.76 -6.37 5.92
C VAL A 13 -51.18 -5.47 4.82
N SER A 14 -50.40 -4.46 5.21
CA SER A 14 -49.46 -3.78 4.32
C SER A 14 -48.05 -4.18 4.72
N LEU A 15 -47.52 -5.15 3.99
CA LEU A 15 -46.14 -5.60 4.03
C LEU A 15 -45.29 -4.51 3.34
N LEU A 16 -44.57 -3.69 4.11
CA LEU A 16 -43.53 -2.83 3.55
C LEU A 16 -42.33 -3.72 3.17
N LEU A 17 -42.14 -3.95 1.87
CA LEU A 17 -40.83 -4.32 1.34
C LEU A 17 -39.90 -3.11 1.47
N ALA A 18 -38.99 -3.14 2.43
CA ALA A 18 -37.82 -2.27 2.41
C ALA A 18 -36.80 -2.89 1.44
N ALA A 19 -36.89 -2.51 0.17
CA ALA A 19 -35.86 -2.80 -0.82
C ALA A 19 -34.74 -1.75 -0.71
N GLY A 20 -33.53 -2.26 -0.51
CA GLY A 20 -32.24 -1.72 -0.97
C GLY A 20 -32.04 -0.21 -1.01
N GLY A 21 -31.29 0.29 -0.04
CA GLY A 21 -30.40 1.43 -0.24
C GLY A 21 -29.02 1.03 0.26
N LEU A 22 -28.19 0.41 -0.59
CA LEU A 22 -26.76 0.45 -0.36
C LEU A 22 -26.36 1.92 -0.52
N SER A 23 -25.88 2.51 0.56
CA SER A 23 -25.22 3.81 0.51
C SER A 23 -24.05 3.67 -0.45
N ALA A 24 -24.10 4.37 -1.58
CA ALA A 24 -22.89 4.67 -2.34
C ALA A 24 -21.98 5.46 -1.40
N ALA A 25 -20.97 4.80 -0.86
CA ALA A 25 -19.88 5.48 -0.18
C ALA A 25 -19.25 6.45 -1.20
N ASN A 26 -18.90 7.64 -0.73
CA ASN A 26 -18.23 8.68 -1.51
C ASN A 26 -17.05 8.08 -2.30
N ALA A 27 -17.23 7.80 -3.58
CA ALA A 27 -16.12 7.77 -4.50
C ALA A 27 -15.65 9.22 -4.61
N ALA A 28 -14.40 9.49 -4.20
CA ALA A 28 -13.78 10.77 -4.50
C ALA A 28 -13.83 11.01 -6.02
N PRO A 29 -14.06 12.26 -6.48
CA PRO A 29 -14.11 12.53 -7.91
C PRO A 29 -12.78 12.11 -8.56
N ALA A 30 -12.88 11.31 -9.64
CA ALA A 30 -11.74 10.73 -10.36
C ALA A 30 -10.68 11.76 -10.84
N ASP A 31 -11.04 13.04 -10.94
CA ASP A 31 -10.14 14.14 -11.31
C ASP A 31 -9.11 14.52 -10.21
N GLU A 32 -9.13 13.88 -9.04
CA GLU A 32 -8.27 14.26 -7.90
C GLU A 32 -7.10 13.30 -7.62
N VAL A 33 -7.03 12.15 -8.29
CA VAL A 33 -6.03 11.12 -8.04
C VAL A 33 -5.23 10.86 -9.32
N PRO A 34 -3.88 10.87 -9.28
CA PRO A 34 -3.09 10.57 -10.47
C PRO A 34 -3.40 9.18 -11.01
N GLU A 35 -3.52 9.05 -12.34
CA GLU A 35 -3.74 7.77 -13.01
C GLU A 35 -2.54 6.85 -12.80
N VAL A 36 -2.83 5.58 -12.50
CA VAL A 36 -1.84 4.51 -12.29
C VAL A 36 -2.35 3.24 -12.96
N SER A 37 -1.47 2.35 -13.39
CA SER A 37 -1.87 1.06 -13.96
C SER A 37 -1.78 -0.07 -12.92
N ALA A 38 -2.50 -1.16 -13.15
CA ALA A 38 -2.42 -2.35 -12.28
C ALA A 38 -1.02 -2.98 -12.28
N GLU A 39 -0.29 -2.90 -13.39
CA GLU A 39 1.10 -3.34 -13.49
C GLU A 39 2.02 -2.50 -12.60
N GLU A 40 1.80 -1.19 -12.54
CA GLU A 40 2.58 -0.30 -11.66
C GLU A 40 2.34 -0.62 -10.18
N LEU A 41 1.09 -0.86 -9.79
CA LEU A 41 0.75 -1.19 -8.40
C LEU A 41 1.28 -2.56 -7.96
N SER A 42 1.53 -3.48 -8.89
CA SER A 42 2.08 -4.81 -8.62
C SER A 42 3.60 -4.90 -8.76
N ASP A 43 4.26 -3.88 -9.30
CA ASP A 43 5.72 -3.85 -9.48
C ASP A 43 6.44 -3.37 -8.21
N SER A 44 7.35 -4.21 -7.69
CA SER A 44 8.22 -3.84 -6.56
C SER A 44 9.17 -2.68 -6.87
N SER A 45 9.40 -2.36 -8.15
CA SER A 45 10.18 -1.20 -8.58
C SER A 45 9.38 0.11 -8.61
N SER A 46 8.05 0.05 -8.50
CA SER A 46 7.20 1.24 -8.43
C SER A 46 7.48 2.07 -7.18
N LEU A 47 7.28 3.39 -7.28
CA LEU A 47 7.26 4.28 -6.12
C LEU A 47 6.09 3.97 -5.18
N LEU A 48 5.04 3.33 -5.73
CA LEU A 48 3.81 2.97 -5.04
C LEU A 48 3.81 1.53 -4.52
N ALA A 49 4.92 0.80 -4.60
CA ALA A 49 5.01 -0.56 -4.06
C ALA A 49 4.59 -0.59 -2.57
N LEU A 50 3.48 -1.26 -2.26
CA LEU A 50 2.98 -1.42 -0.90
C LEU A 50 3.56 -2.71 -0.31
N ILE A 51 4.36 -2.57 0.76
CA ILE A 51 4.78 -3.69 1.59
C ILE A 51 4.53 -3.36 3.05
N ASN A 52 4.11 -4.35 3.82
CA ASN A 52 3.75 -4.23 5.23
C ASN A 52 3.79 -5.63 5.88
N PRO A 53 3.39 -5.83 7.16
CA PRO A 53 3.47 -7.15 7.78
C PRO A 53 2.68 -8.26 7.06
N SER A 54 1.67 -7.89 6.24
CA SER A 54 0.84 -8.83 5.48
C SER A 54 1.25 -8.98 4.01
N ILE A 55 1.93 -7.98 3.44
CA ILE A 55 2.35 -7.94 2.03
C ILE A 55 3.88 -7.91 1.97
N LYS A 56 4.47 -8.98 1.42
CA LYS A 56 5.93 -9.14 1.30
C LYS A 56 6.40 -8.74 -0.09
N LEU A 57 7.66 -8.34 -0.17
CA LEU A 57 8.39 -8.34 -1.42
C LEU A 57 8.36 -9.76 -2.06
N PRO A 58 8.08 -9.88 -3.36
CA PRO A 58 8.08 -11.17 -4.05
C PRO A 58 9.45 -11.83 -4.06
N GLU A 59 10.51 -11.02 -4.18
CA GLU A 59 11.91 -11.46 -4.21
C GLU A 59 12.60 -11.06 -2.91
N GLU A 60 13.12 -12.04 -2.16
CA GLU A 60 13.81 -11.77 -0.89
C GLU A 60 15.05 -10.89 -1.10
N ASP A 61 15.81 -11.14 -2.17
CA ASP A 61 17.03 -10.40 -2.53
C ASP A 61 16.75 -9.14 -3.38
N TYR A 62 15.49 -8.69 -3.45
CA TYR A 62 15.14 -7.46 -4.15
C TYR A 62 16.08 -6.32 -3.72
N HIS A 63 16.75 -5.75 -4.72
CA HIS A 63 17.69 -4.66 -4.57
C HIS A 63 17.33 -3.57 -5.59
N PRO A 64 16.88 -2.38 -5.14
CA PRO A 64 16.45 -1.33 -6.05
C PRO A 64 17.63 -0.82 -6.88
N LYS A 65 17.35 -0.48 -8.15
CA LYS A 65 18.28 0.25 -9.00
C LYS A 65 18.30 1.72 -8.61
N GLY A 66 19.36 2.44 -8.96
CA GLY A 66 19.45 3.89 -8.74
C GLY A 66 19.64 4.28 -7.27
N LEU A 67 20.28 3.42 -6.46
CA LEU A 67 20.69 3.81 -5.12
C LEU A 67 21.87 4.77 -5.16
N ARG A 68 21.71 5.96 -4.55
CA ARG A 68 22.78 6.93 -4.34
C ARG A 68 22.91 7.31 -2.87
N ASN A 69 24.09 7.79 -2.50
CA ASN A 69 24.31 8.31 -1.15
C ASN A 69 23.46 9.56 -0.94
N VAL A 70 22.86 9.68 0.24
CA VAL A 70 22.14 10.88 0.67
C VAL A 70 23.15 11.86 1.29
N ALA A 71 23.10 13.12 0.85
CA ALA A 71 24.05 14.16 1.25
C ALA A 71 24.04 14.38 2.77
N GLY A 72 25.23 14.27 3.38
CA GLY A 72 25.40 14.43 4.82
C GLY A 72 24.96 13.23 5.66
N SER A 73 24.70 12.07 5.04
CA SER A 73 24.53 10.78 5.70
C SER A 73 25.53 9.74 5.13
N GLY A 74 25.56 8.55 5.75
CA GLY A 74 26.24 7.38 5.19
C GLY A 74 25.28 6.37 4.57
N ASP A 75 24.00 6.76 4.40
CA ASP A 75 22.92 5.91 3.93
C ASP A 75 22.60 6.20 2.46
N GLN A 76 21.90 5.25 1.84
CA GLN A 76 21.50 5.32 0.44
C GLN A 76 19.98 5.35 0.31
N LEU A 77 19.49 6.01 -0.74
CA LEU A 77 18.10 6.01 -1.19
C LEU A 77 18.10 5.91 -2.71
N ARG A 78 16.95 5.53 -3.29
CA ARG A 78 16.71 5.71 -4.72
C ARG A 78 16.80 7.20 -5.07
N ASP A 79 17.25 7.51 -6.27
CA ASP A 79 17.53 8.89 -6.72
C ASP A 79 16.40 9.87 -6.36
N GLU A 80 15.15 9.54 -6.67
CA GLU A 80 13.98 10.41 -6.43
C GLU A 80 13.71 10.62 -4.92
N ALA A 81 13.81 9.56 -4.13
CA ALA A 81 13.63 9.64 -2.68
C ALA A 81 14.79 10.38 -2.01
N ALA A 82 16.01 10.24 -2.55
CA ALA A 82 17.19 10.93 -2.07
C ALA A 82 17.07 12.45 -2.28
N ASP A 83 16.63 12.89 -3.47
CA ASP A 83 16.38 14.31 -3.76
C ASP A 83 15.33 14.88 -2.78
N ALA A 84 14.19 14.20 -2.63
CA ALA A 84 13.12 14.61 -1.73
C ALA A 84 13.56 14.73 -0.26
N VAL A 85 14.30 13.73 0.25
CA VAL A 85 14.79 13.74 1.64
C VAL A 85 15.86 14.81 1.86
N GLU A 86 16.73 15.05 0.87
CA GLU A 86 17.75 16.11 0.95
C GLU A 86 17.12 17.49 1.02
N ASP A 87 16.13 17.76 0.17
CA ASP A 87 15.41 19.03 0.15
C ASP A 87 14.62 19.25 1.45
N LEU A 88 13.89 18.23 1.92
CA LEU A 88 13.18 18.27 3.20
C LEU A 88 14.13 18.57 4.36
N VAL A 89 15.27 17.89 4.43
CA VAL A 89 16.26 18.10 5.49
C VAL A 89 16.91 19.48 5.39
N ALA A 90 17.20 19.96 4.18
CA ALA A 90 17.78 21.28 3.96
C ALA A 90 16.81 22.39 4.41
N ASP A 91 15.54 22.28 4.07
CA ASP A 91 14.53 23.28 4.42
C ASP A 91 14.14 23.23 5.90
N ALA A 92 14.07 22.03 6.50
CA ALA A 92 13.94 21.87 7.95
C ALA A 92 15.08 22.62 8.67
N ARG A 93 16.33 22.49 8.19
CA ARG A 93 17.49 23.19 8.77
C ARG A 93 17.37 24.70 8.63
N LYS A 94 16.92 25.21 7.49
CA LYS A 94 16.64 26.65 7.29
C LYS A 94 15.54 27.15 8.23
N ALA A 95 14.54 26.32 8.53
CA ALA A 95 13.48 26.60 9.50
C ALA A 95 13.94 26.49 10.98
N GLY A 96 15.22 26.20 11.24
CA GLY A 96 15.77 26.10 12.60
C GLY A 96 15.65 24.71 13.22
N HIS A 97 15.36 23.68 12.42
CA HIS A 97 15.29 22.29 12.84
C HIS A 97 16.51 21.53 12.33
N PRO A 98 17.53 21.24 13.17
CA PRO A 98 18.78 20.60 12.73
C PRO A 98 18.60 19.10 12.45
N LEU A 99 17.75 18.77 11.49
CA LEU A 99 17.36 17.42 11.11
C LEU A 99 18.51 16.68 10.43
N LYS A 100 18.55 15.35 10.62
CA LYS A 100 19.49 14.44 9.97
C LYS A 100 18.76 13.16 9.55
N VAL A 101 19.27 12.52 8.51
CA VAL A 101 18.96 11.13 8.18
C VAL A 101 19.69 10.22 9.19
N ILE A 102 18.98 9.26 9.75
CA ILE A 102 19.45 8.30 10.76
C ILE A 102 19.63 6.92 10.16
N SER A 103 18.68 6.50 9.31
CA SER A 103 18.73 5.25 8.56
C SER A 103 17.98 5.45 7.25
N ALA A 104 18.42 4.79 6.18
CA ALA A 104 17.63 4.68 4.95
C ALA A 104 17.69 3.27 4.38
N PHE A 105 18.15 3.06 3.13
CA PHE A 105 18.16 1.75 2.49
C PHE A 105 18.77 0.66 3.39
N ARG A 106 18.08 -0.46 3.45
CA ARG A 106 18.49 -1.62 4.25
C ARG A 106 18.17 -2.89 3.47
N SER A 107 19.22 -3.67 3.16
CA SER A 107 19.05 -4.95 2.47
C SER A 107 18.26 -5.94 3.33
N TYR A 108 17.73 -6.98 2.67
CA TYR A 108 17.06 -8.09 3.32
C TYR A 108 17.91 -8.73 4.42
N GLU A 109 19.18 -9.01 4.15
CA GLU A 109 20.09 -9.65 5.11
C GLU A 109 20.32 -8.76 6.34
N ARG A 110 20.47 -7.45 6.11
CA ARG A 110 20.62 -6.50 7.22
C ARG A 110 19.34 -6.42 8.04
N GLN A 111 18.16 -6.45 7.41
CA GLN A 111 16.88 -6.51 8.10
C GLN A 111 16.71 -7.82 8.89
N GLN A 112 17.19 -8.95 8.36
CA GLN A 112 17.18 -10.24 9.05
C GLN A 112 18.03 -10.23 10.31
N VAL A 113 19.25 -9.69 10.23
CA VAL A 113 20.09 -9.54 11.41
C VAL A 113 19.41 -8.65 12.46
N LEU A 114 18.83 -7.52 12.05
CA LEU A 114 18.16 -6.59 12.95
C LEU A 114 16.94 -7.22 13.63
N PHE A 115 16.06 -7.87 12.85
CA PHE A 115 14.87 -8.53 13.39
C PHE A 115 15.24 -9.64 14.38
N ASN A 116 16.24 -10.47 14.05
CA ASN A 116 16.69 -11.54 14.93
C ASN A 116 17.26 -11.00 16.26
N GLN A 117 17.93 -9.85 16.24
CA GLN A 117 18.40 -9.18 17.46
C GLN A 117 17.23 -8.72 18.34
N TYR A 118 16.21 -8.10 17.75
CA TYR A 118 15.02 -7.68 18.48
C TYR A 118 14.22 -8.87 19.01
N GLN A 119 14.05 -9.91 18.20
CA GLN A 119 13.38 -11.14 18.61
C GLN A 119 14.10 -11.78 19.80
N ALA A 120 15.43 -11.90 19.75
CA ALA A 120 16.21 -12.47 20.84
C ALA A 120 16.12 -11.64 22.13
N LYS A 121 15.98 -10.31 22.01
CA LYS A 121 15.95 -9.39 23.15
C LYS A 121 14.57 -9.23 23.78
N PHE A 122 13.51 -9.21 22.97
CA PHE A 122 12.17 -8.82 23.39
C PHE A 122 11.08 -9.88 23.13
N GLY A 123 11.43 -10.97 22.45
CA GLY A 123 10.47 -11.96 21.97
C GLY A 123 9.81 -11.56 20.65
N THR A 124 9.26 -12.55 19.93
CA THR A 124 8.69 -12.36 18.59
C THR A 124 7.56 -11.35 18.55
N GLU A 125 6.57 -11.47 19.45
CA GLU A 125 5.38 -10.61 19.46
C GLU A 125 5.74 -9.12 19.61
N TYR A 126 6.70 -8.79 20.47
CA TYR A 126 7.15 -7.41 20.62
C TYR A 126 8.01 -6.96 19.44
N ALA A 127 8.92 -7.82 18.96
CA ALA A 127 9.79 -7.50 17.83
C ALA A 127 9.00 -7.17 16.55
N GLU A 128 7.94 -7.92 16.25
CA GLU A 128 7.06 -7.67 15.09
C GLU A 128 6.35 -6.31 15.14
N ARG A 129 6.16 -5.73 16.32
CA ARG A 129 5.51 -4.42 16.48
C ARG A 129 6.46 -3.23 16.33
N ILE A 130 7.77 -3.46 16.39
CA ILE A 130 8.79 -2.40 16.37
C ILE A 130 9.86 -2.60 15.28
N SER A 131 9.79 -3.71 14.56
CA SER A 131 10.72 -4.06 13.50
C SER A 131 10.02 -4.95 12.49
N ALA A 132 10.10 -4.54 11.23
CA ALA A 132 9.67 -5.35 10.11
C ALA A 132 10.35 -6.72 10.11
N ARG A 133 9.63 -7.74 9.64
CA ARG A 133 10.27 -8.98 9.21
C ARG A 133 11.09 -8.74 7.94
N PRO A 134 12.10 -9.56 7.65
CA PRO A 134 12.80 -9.51 6.37
C PRO A 134 11.79 -9.65 5.22
N GLY A 135 11.95 -8.84 4.17
CA GLY A 135 11.01 -8.78 3.04
C GLY A 135 9.73 -7.98 3.29
N THR A 136 9.51 -7.41 4.48
CA THR A 136 8.36 -6.53 4.78
C THR A 136 8.78 -5.13 5.23
N SER A 137 10.05 -4.76 5.05
CA SER A 137 10.57 -3.45 5.47
C SER A 137 10.66 -2.51 4.27
N GLU A 138 9.97 -1.36 4.34
CA GLU A 138 10.02 -0.34 3.28
C GLU A 138 11.44 0.22 3.05
N HIS A 139 12.35 0.08 4.03
CA HIS A 139 13.77 0.40 3.82
C HIS A 139 14.41 -0.45 2.70
N GLN A 140 13.90 -1.66 2.43
CA GLN A 140 14.42 -2.48 1.34
C GLN A 140 14.04 -1.92 -0.05
N LEU A 141 12.98 -1.12 -0.14
CA LEU A 141 12.61 -0.43 -1.39
C LEU A 141 13.56 0.72 -1.75
N GLY A 142 14.38 1.19 -0.80
CA GLY A 142 15.17 2.41 -0.97
C GLY A 142 14.31 3.68 -1.09
N LEU A 143 13.06 3.62 -0.64
CA LEU A 143 12.08 4.72 -0.64
C LEU A 143 11.75 5.24 0.76
N ALA A 144 12.30 4.61 1.81
CA ALA A 144 12.03 4.95 3.19
C ALA A 144 13.28 5.47 3.91
N ALA A 145 13.11 6.56 4.65
CA ALA A 145 14.15 7.19 5.45
C ALA A 145 13.65 7.49 6.86
N ASP A 146 14.45 7.13 7.85
CA ASP A 146 14.28 7.57 9.23
C ASP A 146 15.02 8.89 9.43
N VAL A 147 14.33 9.93 9.88
CA VAL A 147 14.90 11.26 10.12
C VAL A 147 14.67 11.72 11.56
N GLY A 148 15.60 12.52 12.09
CA GLY A 148 15.42 13.06 13.43
C GLY A 148 16.61 13.82 13.97
N TYR A 149 16.60 14.02 15.29
CA TYR A 149 17.71 14.58 16.03
C TYR A 149 18.65 13.47 16.51
N SER A 150 19.73 13.27 15.76
CA SER A 150 20.76 12.29 16.12
C SER A 150 21.38 12.56 17.50
N GLY A 151 21.52 11.51 18.31
CA GLY A 151 21.96 11.51 19.71
C GLY A 151 20.92 11.97 20.73
N SER A 152 19.68 12.25 20.33
CA SER A 152 18.65 12.76 21.25
C SER A 152 17.88 11.64 21.95
N LYS A 153 17.27 11.95 23.11
CA LYS A 153 16.40 11.00 23.83
C LYS A 153 15.13 10.61 23.07
N CYS A 154 14.78 11.37 22.02
CA CYS A 154 13.63 11.09 21.17
C CYS A 154 14.04 10.58 19.79
N GLU A 155 15.31 10.24 19.56
CA GLU A 155 15.74 9.61 18.32
C GLU A 155 15.00 8.28 18.13
N LEU A 156 14.29 8.14 16.99
CA LEU A 156 13.49 6.95 16.66
C LEU A 156 12.51 6.52 17.76
N HIS A 157 11.89 7.51 18.43
CA HIS A 157 10.88 7.30 19.45
C HIS A 157 9.67 8.22 19.22
N ALA A 158 8.49 7.78 19.67
CA ALA A 158 7.23 8.50 19.48
C ALA A 158 7.27 9.96 19.99
N CYS A 159 8.08 10.26 21.01
CA CYS A 159 8.23 11.63 21.49
C CYS A 159 8.87 12.59 20.47
N PHE A 160 9.48 12.08 19.38
CA PHE A 160 9.96 12.90 18.27
C PHE A 160 8.85 13.73 17.64
N GLY A 161 7.65 13.15 17.46
CA GLY A 161 6.48 13.85 16.89
C GLY A 161 6.02 15.06 17.70
N GLN A 162 6.39 15.12 18.99
CA GLN A 162 6.08 16.25 19.87
C GLN A 162 7.13 17.36 19.80
N THR A 163 8.29 17.09 19.20
CA THR A 163 9.35 18.09 19.02
C THR A 163 8.99 19.09 17.92
N PRO A 164 9.62 20.29 17.88
CA PRO A 164 9.43 21.23 16.77
C PRO A 164 9.73 20.62 15.40
N ALA A 165 10.77 19.79 15.26
CA ALA A 165 11.09 19.12 14.00
C ALA A 165 10.04 18.09 13.59
N GLY A 166 9.58 17.25 14.53
CA GLY A 166 8.55 16.24 14.23
C GLY A 166 7.24 16.88 13.76
N LYS A 167 6.84 17.99 14.37
CA LYS A 167 5.67 18.78 13.92
C LYS A 167 5.87 19.40 12.55
N TRP A 168 7.05 19.98 12.32
CA TRP A 168 7.40 20.57 11.02
C TRP A 168 7.36 19.51 9.90
N ILE A 169 7.90 18.32 10.16
CA ILE A 169 7.84 17.19 9.22
C ILE A 169 6.40 16.77 8.94
N ALA A 170 5.57 16.62 9.98
CA ALA A 170 4.17 16.24 9.81
C ALA A 170 3.38 17.23 8.94
N GLU A 171 3.76 18.52 8.97
CA GLU A 171 3.14 19.56 8.15
C GLU A 171 3.67 19.58 6.70
N HIS A 172 4.98 19.40 6.52
CA HIS A 172 5.70 19.70 5.28
C HIS A 172 6.16 18.48 4.48
N ALA A 173 6.16 17.25 5.02
CA ALA A 173 6.65 16.07 4.29
C ALA A 173 6.01 15.91 2.91
N VAL A 174 4.70 16.16 2.83
CA VAL A 174 3.91 16.04 1.61
C VAL A 174 4.37 16.99 0.51
N ASP A 175 4.95 18.14 0.85
CA ASP A 175 5.45 19.12 -0.12
C ASP A 175 6.63 18.56 -0.94
N TYR A 176 7.28 17.50 -0.45
CA TYR A 176 8.41 16.81 -1.08
C TYR A 176 8.05 15.40 -1.57
N GLY A 177 6.76 15.03 -1.59
CA GLY A 177 6.34 13.67 -1.97
C GLY A 177 6.60 12.60 -0.91
N LEU A 178 6.85 13.02 0.34
CA LEU A 178 7.05 12.15 1.49
C LEU A 178 5.79 12.12 2.36
N ILE A 179 5.51 10.96 2.96
CA ILE A 179 4.46 10.80 3.97
C ILE A 179 5.06 10.34 5.29
N VAL A 180 4.45 10.73 6.41
CA VAL A 180 4.69 10.06 7.70
C VAL A 180 3.99 8.70 7.62
N ARG A 181 4.76 7.64 7.39
CA ARG A 181 4.23 6.35 6.94
C ARG A 181 3.36 5.63 7.96
N TYR A 182 3.66 5.83 9.24
CA TYR A 182 3.00 5.17 10.37
C TYR A 182 2.47 6.24 11.34
N PRO A 183 1.28 6.82 11.08
CA PRO A 183 0.70 7.87 11.90
C PRO A 183 0.13 7.35 13.23
N GLU A 184 -0.18 8.27 14.15
CA GLU A 184 -0.70 7.93 15.47
C GLU A 184 -2.15 7.43 15.36
N GLY A 185 -2.45 6.27 15.97
CA GLY A 185 -3.79 5.67 15.94
C GLY A 185 -3.98 4.56 14.90
N GLU A 186 -3.11 4.50 13.88
CA GLU A 186 -3.28 3.64 12.70
C GLU A 186 -2.50 2.31 12.74
N GLU A 187 -2.16 1.81 13.93
CA GLU A 187 -1.45 0.52 14.09
C GLU A 187 -2.27 -0.67 13.56
N LYS A 188 -3.60 -0.57 13.62
CA LYS A 188 -4.48 -1.64 13.10
C LYS A 188 -4.44 -1.73 11.57
N THR A 189 -4.23 -0.61 10.90
CA THR A 189 -4.24 -0.49 9.45
C THR A 189 -2.85 -0.78 8.88
N THR A 190 -1.82 -0.15 9.46
CA THR A 190 -0.43 -0.24 8.97
C THR A 190 0.34 -1.44 9.53
N GLY A 191 -0.07 -1.97 10.69
CA GLY A 191 0.63 -3.00 11.42
C GLY A 191 1.84 -2.53 12.24
N TYR A 192 2.14 -1.22 12.25
CA TYR A 192 3.24 -0.64 13.03
C TYR A 192 2.73 0.42 14.01
N ARG A 193 3.47 0.61 15.10
CA ARG A 193 3.20 1.69 16.05
C ARG A 193 3.46 3.04 15.40
N TYR A 194 3.04 4.12 16.07
CA TYR A 194 3.36 5.47 15.65
C TYR A 194 4.88 5.71 15.50
N GLU A 195 5.31 6.04 14.29
CA GLU A 195 6.71 6.34 13.93
C GLU A 195 6.83 7.71 13.25
N PRO A 196 6.81 8.83 14.00
CA PRO A 196 6.89 10.18 13.43
C PRO A 196 8.20 10.51 12.70
N TRP A 197 9.19 9.62 12.78
CA TRP A 197 10.48 9.77 12.11
C TRP A 197 10.53 9.05 10.76
N HIS A 198 9.62 8.10 10.50
CA HIS A 198 9.69 7.21 9.35
C HIS A 198 8.96 7.84 8.17
N LEU A 199 9.73 8.29 7.19
CA LEU A 199 9.22 8.91 5.98
C LEU A 199 9.28 7.94 4.81
N ARG A 200 8.18 7.84 4.08
CA ARG A 200 8.08 7.04 2.85
C ARG A 200 7.85 7.97 1.66
N TYR A 201 8.67 7.86 0.63
CA TYR A 201 8.49 8.56 -0.64
C TYR A 201 7.49 7.80 -1.52
N ILE A 202 6.47 8.49 -2.00
CA ILE A 202 5.44 7.97 -2.92
C ILE A 202 5.24 8.86 -4.16
N GLY A 203 6.08 9.89 -4.32
CA GLY A 203 5.91 10.92 -5.35
C GLY A 203 5.04 12.08 -4.89
N THR A 204 5.34 13.27 -5.40
CA THR A 204 4.68 14.53 -4.97
C THR A 204 3.19 14.55 -5.28
N GLU A 205 2.79 14.09 -6.47
CA GLU A 205 1.39 14.08 -6.88
C GLU A 205 0.54 13.15 -5.99
N HIS A 206 1.06 11.96 -5.69
CA HIS A 206 0.39 11.00 -4.81
C HIS A 206 0.33 11.45 -3.35
N ALA A 207 1.42 11.99 -2.81
CA ALA A 207 1.42 12.52 -1.44
C ALA A 207 0.42 13.68 -1.29
N GLN A 208 0.34 14.57 -2.27
CA GLN A 208 -0.61 15.68 -2.29
C GLN A 208 -2.06 15.18 -2.45
N ALA A 209 -2.30 14.20 -3.32
CA ALA A 209 -3.61 13.59 -3.49
C ALA A 209 -4.08 12.91 -2.19
N MET A 210 -3.22 12.10 -1.56
CA MET A 210 -3.49 11.45 -0.28
C MET A 210 -3.85 12.47 0.82
N LYS A 211 -3.07 13.57 0.93
CA LYS A 211 -3.37 14.66 1.88
C LYS A 211 -4.70 15.37 1.57
N LYS A 212 -5.01 15.60 0.30
CA LYS A 212 -6.25 16.26 -0.13
C LYS A 212 -7.49 15.41 0.15
N LEU A 213 -7.35 14.11 0.03
CA LEU A 213 -8.40 13.12 0.32
C LEU A 213 -8.59 12.86 1.82
N ASP A 214 -7.79 13.49 2.69
CA ASP A 214 -7.81 13.29 4.14
C ASP A 214 -7.62 11.80 4.52
N MET A 215 -6.73 11.12 3.79
CA MET A 215 -6.37 9.73 4.06
C MET A 215 -5.18 9.66 4.99
N ASP A 216 -5.34 8.94 6.10
CA ASP A 216 -4.31 8.82 7.12
C ASP A 216 -3.20 7.84 6.70
N THR A 217 -3.54 6.76 5.98
CA THR A 217 -2.60 5.68 5.68
C THR A 217 -2.34 5.43 4.20
N PHE A 218 -1.13 4.94 3.91
CA PHE A 218 -0.79 4.53 2.54
C PHE A 218 -1.59 3.30 2.10
N GLU A 219 -1.97 2.42 3.02
CA GLU A 219 -2.86 1.28 2.76
C GLU A 219 -4.23 1.71 2.22
N GLU A 220 -4.88 2.70 2.84
CA GLU A 220 -6.16 3.23 2.37
C GLU A 220 -6.03 3.90 1.00
N TYR A 221 -4.96 4.67 0.81
CA TYR A 221 -4.69 5.31 -0.47
C TYR A 221 -4.42 4.28 -1.58
N PHE A 222 -3.59 3.27 -1.30
CA PHE A 222 -3.30 2.20 -2.24
C PHE A 222 -4.56 1.41 -2.61
N GLN A 223 -5.45 1.13 -1.65
CA GLN A 223 -6.72 0.46 -1.92
C GLN A 223 -7.60 1.29 -2.88
N LEU A 224 -7.66 2.61 -2.69
CA LEU A 224 -8.36 3.50 -3.62
C LEU A 224 -7.76 3.43 -5.03
N LEU A 225 -6.42 3.41 -5.15
CA LEU A 225 -5.75 3.27 -6.45
C LEU A 225 -6.15 1.96 -7.14
N VAL A 226 -6.13 0.84 -6.43
CA VAL A 226 -6.58 -0.46 -6.97
C VAL A 226 -8.02 -0.39 -7.47
N GLU A 227 -8.94 0.14 -6.66
CA GLU A 227 -10.36 0.26 -7.04
C GLU A 227 -10.56 1.14 -8.29
N ASN A 228 -9.77 2.20 -8.44
CA ASN A 228 -9.80 3.06 -9.63
C ASN A 228 -9.32 2.33 -10.88
N THR A 229 -8.28 1.50 -10.77
CA THR A 229 -7.79 0.68 -11.91
C THR A 229 -8.84 -0.32 -12.37
N GLU A 230 -9.51 -1.01 -11.44
CA GLU A 230 -10.55 -1.99 -11.76
C GLU A 230 -11.78 -1.35 -12.44
N GLN A 231 -12.16 -0.14 -12.02
CA GLN A 231 -13.27 0.60 -12.62
C GLN A 231 -12.93 1.12 -14.03
N GLY A 232 -11.69 1.58 -14.24
CA GLY A 232 -11.19 1.98 -15.55
C GLY A 232 -11.24 0.82 -16.56
N ASP A 233 -10.80 -0.37 -16.14
CA ASP A 233 -10.82 -1.57 -16.96
C ASP A 233 -12.24 -2.01 -17.32
N GLN A 234 -13.19 -1.96 -16.36
CA GLN A 234 -14.59 -2.28 -16.61
C GLN A 234 -15.25 -1.31 -17.60
N ALA A 235 -15.00 -0.01 -17.46
CA ALA A 235 -15.52 1.01 -18.38
C ALA A 235 -14.93 0.88 -19.80
N ALA A 236 -13.65 0.50 -19.92
CA ALA A 236 -13.00 0.21 -21.19
C ALA A 236 -13.58 -1.04 -21.88
N GLN A 237 -13.92 -2.08 -21.10
CA GLN A 237 -14.55 -3.29 -21.61
C GLN A 237 -16.01 -3.07 -22.05
N GLU A 238 -16.79 -2.24 -21.36
CA GLU A 238 -18.17 -1.92 -21.73
C GLU A 238 -18.29 -0.96 -22.93
N SER A 239 -17.26 -0.14 -23.18
CA SER A 239 -17.23 0.81 -24.30
C SER A 239 -16.62 0.25 -25.60
N ALA A 240 -16.08 -0.97 -25.56
CA ALA A 240 -15.58 -1.66 -26.75
C ALA A 240 -16.74 -2.04 -27.69
N PRO A 241 -16.68 -1.71 -28.99
CA PRO A 241 -17.74 -2.05 -29.93
C PRO A 241 -17.89 -3.57 -30.04
N SER A 242 -19.09 -4.09 -29.81
CA SER A 242 -19.42 -5.50 -30.02
C SER A 242 -19.08 -5.87 -31.48
N SER A 243 -18.09 -6.74 -31.68
CA SER A 243 -17.82 -7.29 -33.01
C SER A 243 -19.09 -7.94 -33.58
N PRO A 244 -19.42 -7.72 -34.86
CA PRO A 244 -20.58 -8.34 -35.47
C PRO A 244 -20.37 -9.86 -35.55
N ALA A 245 -21.45 -10.59 -35.26
CA ALA A 245 -21.49 -12.05 -35.29
C ALA A 245 -20.96 -12.61 -36.63
N PRO A 246 -20.22 -13.74 -36.62
CA PRO A 246 -19.76 -14.37 -37.85
C PRO A 246 -20.95 -14.94 -38.61
N SER A 247 -21.13 -14.50 -39.86
CA SER A 247 -22.09 -15.05 -40.80
C SER A 247 -21.60 -16.40 -41.32
N ASP A 248 -22.47 -17.41 -41.22
CA ASP A 248 -22.28 -18.76 -41.76
C ASP A 248 -21.88 -18.75 -43.24
N LYS A 249 -20.75 -19.41 -43.57
CA LYS A 249 -20.58 -20.14 -44.84
C LYS A 249 -19.63 -21.33 -44.65
N GLU A 250 -20.21 -22.53 -44.70
CA GLU A 250 -19.52 -23.76 -45.03
C GLU A 250 -19.08 -23.75 -46.51
N ASP A 251 -17.88 -24.27 -46.79
CA ASP A 251 -17.68 -25.36 -47.78
C ASP A 251 -16.20 -25.78 -47.88
N GLY A 252 -15.92 -27.07 -47.65
CA GLY A 252 -15.20 -27.90 -48.61
C GLY A 252 -13.66 -27.98 -48.64
N ALA A 253 -13.12 -28.98 -47.93
CA ALA A 253 -12.12 -29.99 -48.37
C ALA A 253 -10.63 -29.64 -48.69
N ALA A 254 -9.77 -30.14 -47.78
CA ALA A 254 -8.60 -31.01 -47.97
C ALA A 254 -7.37 -30.60 -48.83
N SER A 255 -6.19 -30.56 -48.19
CA SER A 255 -4.93 -31.23 -48.61
C SER A 255 -3.89 -31.18 -47.48
N GLN A 256 -3.19 -32.30 -47.26
CA GLN A 256 -2.12 -32.52 -46.28
C GLN A 256 -0.76 -32.01 -46.79
N GLU A 257 0.12 -31.52 -45.92
CA GLU A 257 1.51 -31.98 -45.83
C GLU A 257 2.19 -31.53 -44.52
N ALA A 258 3.09 -32.38 -44.03
CA ALA A 258 3.68 -32.36 -42.70
C ALA A 258 4.98 -31.55 -42.60
N SER A 259 5.22 -30.91 -41.44
CA SER A 259 6.56 -30.75 -40.87
C SER A 259 6.50 -30.60 -39.35
N GLU A 260 7.39 -31.31 -38.66
CA GLU A 260 7.50 -31.51 -37.21
C GLU A 260 8.47 -30.48 -36.55
N PRO A 261 8.64 -30.42 -35.21
CA PRO A 261 8.39 -29.20 -34.44
C PRO A 261 9.62 -28.61 -33.72
N SER A 262 9.48 -27.41 -33.13
CA SER A 262 10.34 -26.88 -32.06
C SER A 262 9.65 -25.69 -31.34
N PRO A 263 10.04 -25.36 -30.08
CA PRO A 263 9.11 -25.32 -28.95
C PRO A 263 8.51 -23.96 -28.59
N THR A 264 7.35 -24.05 -27.94
CA THR A 264 6.51 -23.02 -27.31
C THR A 264 7.22 -22.25 -26.19
N PRO A 265 7.03 -20.92 -26.06
CA PRO A 265 7.04 -20.26 -24.76
C PRO A 265 5.64 -20.38 -24.14
N THR A 266 5.49 -21.26 -23.17
CA THR A 266 4.29 -21.35 -22.34
C THR A 266 4.31 -20.26 -21.27
N SER A 267 3.19 -19.54 -21.19
CA SER A 267 2.62 -18.83 -20.03
C SER A 267 2.43 -17.34 -20.26
N LEU A 268 1.46 -17.00 -21.11
CA LEU A 268 0.66 -15.80 -20.92
C LEU A 268 -0.05 -15.97 -19.57
N ARG A 269 0.24 -15.08 -18.62
CA ARG A 269 -0.46 -15.03 -17.33
C ARG A 269 -1.88 -14.49 -17.61
N GLU A 270 -2.88 -15.24 -17.21
CA GLU A 270 -4.28 -14.83 -17.21
C GLU A 270 -4.52 -13.77 -16.10
N PRO A 271 -5.47 -12.83 -16.26
CA PRO A 271 -5.67 -11.68 -15.36
C PRO A 271 -6.41 -12.00 -14.04
N GLU A 272 -6.24 -13.19 -13.47
CA GLU A 272 -7.09 -13.70 -12.38
C GLU A 272 -6.44 -13.64 -10.99
N ASP A 273 -5.23 -13.07 -10.88
CA ASP A 273 -4.48 -12.97 -9.60
C ASP A 273 -4.77 -11.70 -8.77
N LEU A 274 -5.73 -10.84 -9.18
CA LEU A 274 -6.04 -9.58 -8.48
C LEU A 274 -7.22 -9.62 -7.49
N MET A 275 -7.83 -10.79 -7.23
CA MET A 275 -8.90 -10.88 -6.23
C MET A 275 -8.57 -11.77 -5.04
N VAL A 276 -7.83 -11.24 -4.06
CA VAL A 276 -8.00 -11.63 -2.64
C VAL A 276 -7.71 -10.44 -1.69
N LEU A 277 -8.58 -9.42 -1.69
CA LEU A 277 -8.67 -8.45 -0.58
C LEU A 277 -10.06 -8.43 0.07
N ARG A 278 -10.68 -9.61 0.23
CA ARG A 278 -11.82 -9.76 1.14
C ARG A 278 -11.67 -11.01 2.00
N PHE A 279 -11.61 -10.75 3.31
CA PHE A 279 -11.56 -11.67 4.46
C PHE A 279 -10.21 -12.33 4.77
N LEU A 280 -9.34 -11.59 5.47
CA LEU A 280 -8.27 -12.18 6.27
C LEU A 280 -8.74 -12.36 7.73
N PRO A 281 -8.74 -13.60 8.28
CA PRO A 281 -8.87 -13.83 9.72
C PRO A 281 -7.58 -13.41 10.46
N PRO A 282 -7.63 -13.16 11.78
CA PRO A 282 -6.45 -12.72 12.52
C PRO A 282 -5.38 -13.82 12.57
N PHE A 283 -4.13 -13.41 12.31
CA PHE A 283 -2.86 -13.98 12.73
C PHE A 283 -2.81 -15.51 12.94
N ARG A 284 -2.16 -16.22 12.01
CA ARG A 284 -1.70 -17.61 12.22
C ARG A 284 -0.23 -17.61 12.64
N ASP A 285 0.02 -18.17 13.82
CA ASP A 285 1.34 -18.50 14.36
C ASP A 285 2.21 -19.27 13.37
N TRP A 286 3.39 -18.74 13.07
CA TRP A 286 4.45 -19.46 12.34
C TRP A 286 5.57 -19.80 13.32
N ALA A 287 5.32 -20.80 14.16
CA ALA A 287 6.38 -21.54 14.81
C ALA A 287 6.77 -22.72 13.91
N PHE A 288 7.81 -22.55 13.09
CA PHE A 288 8.61 -23.69 12.63
C PHE A 288 9.90 -23.69 13.43
N GLY A 289 9.94 -24.57 14.43
CA GLY A 289 11.16 -24.88 15.15
C GLY A 289 12.12 -25.69 14.28
N LEU A 290 13.40 -25.57 14.60
CA LEU A 290 14.28 -26.73 14.77
C LEU A 290 15.32 -26.37 15.83
N SER A 291 15.20 -27.05 16.97
CA SER A 291 16.26 -27.28 17.93
C SER A 291 17.38 -28.12 17.30
N GLN A 292 18.63 -27.73 17.54
CA GLN A 292 19.74 -28.60 17.92
C GLN A 292 20.58 -27.83 18.94
#